data_AF-A0A845ZSD4-F1
#
_entry.id   AF-A0A845ZSD4-F1
#
_cell.length_a   1.000
_cell.length_b   1.000
_cell.length_c   1.000
_cell.angle_alpha   90.00
_cell.angle_beta   90.00
_cell.angle_gamma   90.00
#
_symmetry.space_group_name_H-M   'P 1'
#
loop_
_entity.id
_entity.type
_entity.pdbx_description
1 polymer ?
#
loop_
_entity_poly.entity_id
_entity_poly.type
_entity_poly.pdbx_seq_one_letter_code
_entity_poly.pdbx_strand_id
1 'polypeptide(L)'
;MSWVSKLQPDLILGGSILDLTPDILQQYQLSGLVLDVDQTLIPVTKSRVSGEIERWVEQTRAMVSLWLVSNNLSENRISRIASSLDLPYIYGAGKPSRRKLKIAVDAMNLPVDQVAMVGDRLFTDVLAGNRLGMFTILVEPIRDPAMSKSLYPMRDLEVWFSQALGVSLTTMQQNFNKPDKSQ
;
A
#
# COMPACT_ATOMS: atom_id res chain seq x y z
N MET A 1 17.90 10.84 14.27
CA MET A 1 16.94 10.95 13.15
C MET A 1 15.54 11.16 13.71
N SER A 2 14.82 12.16 13.23
CA SER A 2 13.44 12.45 13.66
C SER A 2 12.52 11.26 13.33
N TRP A 3 11.60 10.91 14.23
CA TRP A 3 10.61 9.85 13.98
C TRP A 3 9.73 10.13 12.75
N VAL A 4 9.60 11.41 12.38
CA VAL A 4 8.90 11.88 11.17
C VAL A 4 9.51 11.29 9.90
N SER A 5 10.83 11.08 9.85
CA SER A 5 11.47 10.51 8.65
C SER A 5 11.04 9.07 8.37
N LYS A 6 10.53 8.34 9.37
CA LYS A 6 10.01 6.97 9.18
C LYS A 6 8.57 6.93 8.68
N LEU A 7 7.91 8.07 8.60
CA LEU A 7 6.57 8.20 8.01
C LEU A 7 6.62 8.68 6.57
N GLN A 8 7.79 8.97 6.02
CA GLN A 8 7.94 9.31 4.63
C GLN A 8 7.95 8.03 3.79
N PRO A 9 6.99 7.82 2.88
CA PRO A 9 7.06 6.73 1.91
C PRO A 9 8.14 7.02 0.86
N ASP A 10 8.74 5.97 0.31
CA ASP A 10 9.67 6.09 -0.82
C ASP A 10 8.93 6.44 -2.11
N LEU A 11 7.71 5.92 -2.28
CA LEU A 11 6.83 6.20 -3.41
C LEU A 11 5.39 6.47 -2.95
N ILE A 12 4.82 7.59 -3.39
CA ILE A 12 3.37 7.84 -3.36
C ILE A 12 2.86 7.61 -4.78
N LEU A 13 2.01 6.60 -4.95
CA LEU A 13 1.57 6.18 -6.28
C LEU A 13 0.58 7.17 -6.93
N GLY A 14 -0.21 7.90 -6.12
CA GLY A 14 -1.22 8.84 -6.61
C GLY A 14 -2.49 8.18 -7.15
N GLY A 15 -2.63 6.87 -6.91
CA GLY A 15 -3.77 6.05 -7.30
C GLY A 15 -3.81 4.75 -6.50
N SER A 16 -4.67 3.82 -6.90
CA SER A 16 -4.82 2.54 -6.20
C SER A 16 -3.67 1.59 -6.55
N ILE A 17 -3.60 0.44 -5.89
CA ILE A 17 -2.61 -0.60 -6.23
C ILE A 17 -2.65 -1.04 -7.70
N LEU A 18 -3.79 -0.88 -8.38
CA LEU A 18 -3.92 -1.20 -9.81
C LEU A 18 -3.00 -0.36 -10.70
N ASP A 19 -2.57 0.81 -10.22
CA ASP A 19 -1.67 1.70 -10.94
C ASP A 19 -0.18 1.32 -10.75
N LEU A 20 0.11 0.29 -9.94
CA LEU A 20 1.45 -0.24 -9.77
C LEU A 20 1.80 -1.15 -10.95
N THR A 21 2.51 -0.59 -11.93
CA THR A 21 2.85 -1.25 -13.20
C THR A 21 4.17 -2.03 -13.13
N PRO A 22 4.38 -3.01 -14.05
CA PRO A 22 5.68 -3.67 -14.24
C PRO A 22 6.86 -2.70 -14.34
N ASP A 23 6.70 -1.60 -15.08
CA ASP A 23 7.76 -0.61 -15.30
C ASP A 23 8.20 0.06 -14.00
N ILE A 24 7.24 0.35 -13.09
CA ILE A 24 7.55 0.89 -11.77
C ILE A 24 8.34 -0.13 -10.95
N LEU A 25 7.92 -1.40 -10.95
CA LEU A 25 8.62 -2.47 -10.22
C LEU A 25 10.07 -2.62 -10.72
N GLN A 26 10.27 -2.59 -12.04
CA GLN A 26 11.60 -2.68 -12.65
C GLN A 26 12.45 -1.44 -12.36
N GLN A 27 11.87 -0.23 -12.47
CA GLN A 27 12.55 1.03 -12.20
C GLN A 27 13.15 1.06 -10.79
N TYR A 28 12.41 0.56 -9.80
CA TYR A 28 12.84 0.49 -8.40
C TYR A 28 13.52 -0.83 -8.03
N GLN A 29 13.76 -1.73 -9.00
CA GLN A 29 14.45 -3.02 -8.80
C GLN A 29 13.79 -3.90 -7.72
N LEU A 30 12.47 -3.84 -7.65
CA LEU A 30 11.68 -4.60 -6.69
C LEU A 30 11.52 -6.04 -7.17
N SER A 31 11.84 -6.98 -6.28
CA SER A 31 11.72 -8.43 -6.54
C SER A 31 10.64 -9.10 -5.69
N GLY A 32 10.09 -8.39 -4.70
CA GLY A 32 8.99 -8.86 -3.87
C GLY A 32 8.08 -7.75 -3.38
N LEU A 33 6.80 -8.06 -3.16
CA LEU A 33 5.83 -7.15 -2.57
C LEU A 33 5.13 -7.83 -1.39
N VAL A 34 5.12 -7.12 -0.26
CA VAL A 34 4.26 -7.42 0.87
C VAL A 34 3.08 -6.46 0.84
N LEU A 35 1.89 -7.02 0.65
CA LEU A 35 0.67 -6.27 0.40
C LEU A 35 -0.17 -6.22 1.68
N ASP A 36 -0.60 -5.02 2.07
CA ASP A 36 -1.76 -4.92 2.95
C ASP A 36 -3.04 -5.36 2.21
N VAL A 37 -4.10 -5.67 2.96
CA VAL A 37 -5.33 -6.26 2.41
C VAL A 37 -6.49 -5.29 2.44
N ASP A 38 -6.87 -4.84 3.64
CA ASP A 38 -8.08 -4.04 3.82
C ASP A 38 -7.81 -2.59 3.42
N GLN A 39 -8.67 -2.02 2.57
CA GLN A 39 -8.48 -0.73 1.91
C GLN A 39 -7.32 -0.70 0.90
N THR A 40 -6.46 -1.71 0.82
CA THR A 40 -5.40 -1.78 -0.20
C THR A 40 -5.81 -2.62 -1.41
N LEU A 41 -6.27 -3.86 -1.17
CA LEU A 41 -6.73 -4.79 -2.22
C LEU A 41 -8.26 -4.86 -2.29
N ILE A 42 -8.95 -4.56 -1.20
CA ILE A 42 -10.39 -4.75 -1.08
C ILE A 42 -10.96 -3.80 -0.02
N PRO A 43 -12.17 -3.22 -0.25
CA PRO A 43 -12.87 -2.52 0.82
C PRO A 43 -13.15 -3.43 2.02
N VAL A 44 -13.09 -2.87 3.23
CA VAL A 44 -13.40 -3.62 4.48
C VAL A 44 -14.79 -4.27 4.44
N THR A 45 -15.75 -3.63 3.76
CA THR A 45 -17.15 -4.08 3.63
C THR A 45 -17.34 -5.29 2.72
N LYS A 46 -16.38 -5.58 1.83
CA LYS A 46 -16.50 -6.66 0.84
C LYS A 46 -15.72 -7.88 1.29
N SER A 47 -16.18 -9.07 0.90
CA SER A 47 -15.55 -10.36 1.22
C SER A 47 -14.82 -11.00 0.05
N ARG A 48 -14.93 -10.44 -1.15
CA ARG A 48 -14.27 -10.92 -2.37
C ARG A 48 -13.62 -9.76 -3.10
N VAL A 49 -12.40 -9.99 -3.58
CA VAL A 49 -11.65 -9.07 -4.44
C VAL A 49 -12.36 -8.87 -5.78
N SER A 50 -12.10 -7.74 -6.45
CA SER A 50 -12.61 -7.52 -7.80
C SER A 50 -11.81 -8.34 -8.82
N GLY A 51 -12.39 -8.60 -9.99
CA GLY A 51 -11.66 -9.24 -11.10
C GLY A 51 -10.52 -8.39 -11.67
N GLU A 52 -10.46 -7.09 -11.36
CA GLU A 52 -9.31 -6.24 -11.67
C GLU A 52 -8.12 -6.56 -10.74
N ILE A 53 -8.40 -6.76 -9.45
CA ILE A 53 -7.37 -7.14 -8.47
C ILE A 53 -6.89 -8.57 -8.72
N GLU A 54 -7.80 -9.51 -9.04
CA GLU A 54 -7.42 -10.88 -9.44
C GLU A 54 -6.43 -10.84 -10.62
N ARG A 55 -6.76 -10.10 -11.69
CA ARG A 55 -5.87 -9.93 -12.86
C ARG A 55 -4.56 -9.22 -12.53
N TRP A 56 -4.60 -8.17 -11.72
CA TRP A 56 -3.39 -7.46 -11.30
C TRP A 56 -2.46 -8.38 -10.50
N VAL A 57 -2.99 -9.21 -9.60
CA VAL A 57 -2.20 -10.20 -8.86
C VAL A 57 -1.59 -11.23 -9.79
N GLU A 58 -2.36 -11.78 -10.75
CA GLU A 58 -1.86 -12.75 -11.73
C GLU A 58 -0.72 -12.19 -12.59
N GLN A 59 -0.84 -10.96 -13.06
CA GLN A 59 0.20 -10.30 -13.85
C GLN A 59 1.44 -10.02 -12.99
N THR A 60 1.23 -9.51 -11.77
CA THR A 60 2.32 -9.12 -10.87
C THR A 60 3.09 -10.33 -10.35
N ARG A 61 2.43 -11.43 -9.98
CA ARG A 61 3.08 -12.65 -9.45
C ARG A 61 3.98 -13.35 -10.47
N ALA A 62 3.83 -13.06 -11.76
CA ALA A 62 4.72 -13.57 -12.81
C ALA A 62 6.10 -12.90 -12.80
N MET A 63 6.23 -11.76 -12.12
CA MET A 63 7.46 -10.94 -12.11
C MET A 63 8.12 -10.87 -10.73
N VAL A 64 7.32 -10.82 -9.66
CA VAL A 64 7.79 -10.63 -8.29
C VAL A 64 7.09 -11.57 -7.30
N SER A 65 7.75 -11.86 -6.18
CA SER A 65 7.15 -12.66 -5.10
C SER A 65 6.10 -11.85 -4.34
N LEU A 66 4.93 -12.43 -4.08
CA LEU A 66 3.82 -11.73 -3.41
C LEU A 66 3.45 -12.39 -2.08
N TRP A 67 3.27 -11.57 -1.04
CA TRP A 67 2.72 -12.01 0.25
C TRP A 67 1.65 -11.04 0.73
N LEU A 68 0.63 -11.57 1.40
CA LEU A 68 -0.36 -10.75 2.09
C LEU A 68 -0.01 -10.61 3.57
N VAL A 69 0.04 -9.39 4.10
CA VAL A 69 0.25 -9.16 5.54
C VAL A 69 -0.74 -8.12 6.05
N SER A 70 -1.75 -8.59 6.79
CA SER A 70 -2.86 -7.76 7.25
C SER A 70 -2.84 -7.55 8.76
N ASN A 71 -3.25 -6.35 9.20
CA ASN A 71 -3.56 -6.08 10.61
C ASN A 71 -4.89 -6.66 11.07
N ASN A 72 -5.72 -7.19 10.17
CA ASN A 72 -7.01 -7.78 10.51
C ASN A 72 -6.82 -9.04 11.36
N LEU A 73 -7.55 -9.13 12.47
CA LEU A 73 -7.49 -10.26 13.40
C LEU A 73 -8.35 -11.45 12.95
N SER A 74 -9.24 -11.25 11.97
CA SER A 74 -10.08 -12.32 11.41
C SER A 74 -9.28 -13.17 10.42
N GLU A 75 -8.73 -14.28 10.92
CA GLU A 75 -8.05 -15.28 10.08
C GLU A 75 -8.96 -15.76 8.95
N ASN A 76 -10.23 -16.04 9.24
CA ASN A 76 -11.21 -16.48 8.23
C ASN A 76 -11.40 -15.47 7.08
N ARG A 77 -11.32 -14.16 7.36
CA ARG A 77 -11.38 -13.15 6.29
C ARG A 77 -10.13 -13.20 5.43
N ILE A 78 -8.96 -13.14 6.08
CA ILE A 78 -7.68 -13.05 5.36
C ILE A 78 -7.38 -14.34 4.61
N SER A 79 -7.67 -15.50 5.19
CA SER A 79 -7.47 -16.80 4.56
C SER A 79 -8.34 -16.95 3.31
N ARG A 80 -9.62 -16.55 3.34
CA ARG A 80 -10.49 -16.59 2.16
C ARG A 80 -9.96 -15.71 1.02
N ILE A 81 -9.50 -14.50 1.34
CA ILE A 81 -8.93 -13.58 0.35
C ILE A 81 -7.63 -14.17 -0.22
N ALA A 82 -6.73 -14.64 0.66
CA ALA A 82 -5.47 -15.26 0.28
C ALA A 82 -5.69 -16.50 -0.61
N SER A 83 -6.62 -17.37 -0.24
CA SER A 83 -6.99 -18.54 -1.05
C SER A 83 -7.60 -18.16 -2.39
N SER A 84 -8.40 -17.09 -2.47
CA SER A 84 -8.96 -16.62 -3.75
C SER A 84 -7.89 -16.07 -4.70
N LEU A 85 -6.78 -15.57 -4.16
CA LEU A 85 -5.65 -15.02 -4.91
C LEU A 85 -4.50 -16.02 -5.08
N ASP A 86 -4.58 -17.19 -4.44
CA ASP A 86 -3.50 -18.18 -4.35
C ASP A 86 -2.17 -17.57 -3.86
N LEU A 87 -2.25 -16.83 -2.74
CA LEU A 87 -1.10 -16.15 -2.14
C LEU A 87 -0.83 -16.62 -0.70
N PRO A 88 0.45 -16.68 -0.28
CA PRO A 88 0.79 -16.85 1.13
C PRO A 88 0.38 -15.62 1.93
N TYR A 89 0.03 -15.81 3.21
CA TYR A 89 -0.49 -14.73 4.04
C TYR A 89 -0.09 -14.80 5.51
N ILE A 90 -0.16 -13.64 6.17
CA ILE A 90 -0.10 -13.47 7.61
C ILE A 90 -1.26 -12.55 8.05
N TYR A 91 -2.08 -13.02 8.99
CA TYR A 91 -3.11 -12.21 9.63
C TYR A 91 -2.63 -11.67 10.99
N GLY A 92 -3.34 -10.68 11.53
CA GLY A 92 -3.05 -10.06 12.82
C GLY A 92 -1.61 -9.59 12.95
N ALA A 93 -1.10 -8.91 11.93
CA ALA A 93 0.31 -8.53 11.79
C ALA A 93 0.83 -7.63 12.92
N GLY A 94 -0.05 -6.79 13.49
CA GLY A 94 0.30 -5.85 14.55
C GLY A 94 1.21 -4.71 14.08
N LYS A 95 1.15 -4.34 12.79
CA LYS A 95 1.80 -3.14 12.24
C LYS A 95 1.39 -1.93 13.11
N PRO A 96 2.32 -1.07 13.55
CA PRO A 96 3.64 -0.83 12.95
C PRO A 96 4.79 -1.73 13.46
N SER A 97 4.50 -2.83 14.16
CA SER A 97 5.51 -3.84 14.46
C SER A 97 6.04 -4.49 13.17
N ARG A 98 7.37 -4.60 13.05
CA ARG A 98 8.04 -5.25 11.91
C ARG A 98 8.14 -6.77 12.00
N ARG A 99 7.78 -7.37 13.14
CA ARG A 99 8.05 -8.79 13.45
C ARG A 99 7.48 -9.73 12.39
N LYS A 100 6.21 -9.55 12.05
CA LYS A 100 5.51 -10.40 11.07
C LYS A 100 5.86 -10.04 9.62
N LEU A 101 6.18 -8.78 9.32
CA LEU A 101 6.75 -8.42 8.01
C LEU A 101 8.08 -9.14 7.76
N LYS A 102 8.94 -9.22 8.78
CA LYS A 102 10.22 -9.93 8.65
C LYS A 102 10.03 -11.40 8.27
N ILE A 103 9.02 -12.07 8.83
CA ILE A 103 8.70 -13.46 8.49
C ILE A 103 8.37 -13.58 6.99
N ALA A 104 7.54 -12.68 6.45
CA ALA A 104 7.20 -12.68 5.03
C ALA A 104 8.44 -12.44 4.15
N VAL A 105 9.25 -11.43 4.49
CA VAL A 105 10.50 -11.13 3.75
C VAL A 105 11.49 -12.29 3.80
N ASP A 106 11.71 -12.89 4.97
CA ASP A 106 12.60 -14.04 5.13
C ASP A 106 12.11 -15.23 4.29
N ALA A 107 10.80 -15.46 4.24
CA ALA A 107 10.21 -16.53 3.45
C ALA A 107 10.30 -16.30 1.92
N MET A 108 10.39 -15.05 1.48
CA MET A 108 10.68 -14.72 0.08
C MET A 108 12.14 -15.02 -0.29
N ASN A 109 13.05 -15.13 0.69
CA ASN A 109 14.49 -15.28 0.48
C ASN A 109 15.08 -14.15 -0.40
N LEU A 110 14.63 -12.90 -0.15
CA LEU A 110 15.04 -11.72 -0.88
C LEU A 110 15.77 -10.71 0.04
N PRO A 111 16.66 -9.87 -0.52
CA PRO A 111 17.17 -8.69 0.18
C PRO A 111 16.01 -7.78 0.60
N VAL A 112 16.01 -7.30 1.84
CA VAL A 112 14.90 -6.52 2.41
C VAL A 112 14.61 -5.22 1.63
N ASP A 113 15.65 -4.61 1.08
CA ASP A 113 15.61 -3.39 0.26
C ASP A 113 15.04 -3.61 -1.14
N GLN A 114 14.97 -4.87 -1.61
CA GLN A 114 14.30 -5.26 -2.85
C GLN A 114 12.86 -5.72 -2.63
N VAL A 115 12.35 -5.64 -1.39
CA VAL A 115 10.96 -5.95 -1.06
C VAL A 115 10.23 -4.68 -0.67
N ALA A 116 9.09 -4.41 -1.33
CA ALA A 116 8.26 -3.27 -0.98
C ALA A 116 7.11 -3.65 -0.04
N MET A 117 6.86 -2.82 0.98
CA MET A 117 5.61 -2.80 1.72
C MET A 117 4.62 -1.87 0.99
N VAL A 118 3.48 -2.41 0.56
CA VAL A 118 2.45 -1.67 -0.18
C VAL A 118 1.18 -1.58 0.67
N GLY A 119 0.71 -0.37 0.98
CA GLY A 119 -0.51 -0.17 1.77
C GLY A 119 -1.04 1.26 1.75
N ASP A 120 -2.19 1.50 2.38
CA ASP A 120 -2.92 2.77 2.35
C ASP A 120 -2.62 3.71 3.54
N ARG A 121 -1.85 3.25 4.53
CA ARG A 121 -1.65 3.98 5.79
C ARG A 121 -0.20 4.23 6.13
N LEU A 122 0.09 5.49 6.45
CA LEU A 122 1.41 5.94 6.86
C LEU A 122 1.86 5.36 8.22
N PHE A 123 0.98 5.41 9.22
CA PHE A 123 1.32 5.03 10.60
C PHE A 123 1.38 3.53 10.84
N THR A 124 0.90 2.72 9.90
CA THR A 124 0.97 1.26 9.98
C THR A 124 1.94 0.72 8.93
N ASP A 125 1.63 0.90 7.65
CA ASP A 125 2.29 0.18 6.56
C ASP A 125 3.64 0.80 6.25
N VAL A 126 3.65 2.09 5.92
CA VAL A 126 4.89 2.85 5.65
C VAL A 126 5.81 2.81 6.87
N LEU A 127 5.27 3.08 8.07
CA LEU A 127 6.07 3.03 9.29
C LEU A 127 6.65 1.63 9.56
N ALA A 128 5.91 0.55 9.32
CA ALA A 128 6.41 -0.80 9.53
C ALA A 128 7.49 -1.19 8.51
N GLY A 129 7.27 -0.86 7.22
CA GLY A 129 8.23 -1.09 6.15
C GLY A 129 9.53 -0.35 6.39
N ASN A 130 9.46 0.97 6.64
CA ASN A 130 10.63 1.80 6.95
C ASN A 130 11.39 1.33 8.21
N ARG A 131 10.69 0.81 9.22
CA ARG A 131 11.33 0.23 10.41
C ARG A 131 12.05 -1.09 10.13
N LEU A 132 11.66 -1.81 9.09
CA LEU A 132 12.31 -3.03 8.65
C LEU A 132 13.41 -2.78 7.61
N GLY A 133 13.41 -1.62 6.95
CA GLY A 133 14.32 -1.29 5.85
C GLY A 133 13.79 -1.73 4.49
N MET A 134 12.48 -1.94 4.38
CA MET A 134 11.80 -2.22 3.11
C MET A 134 11.61 -0.93 2.32
N PHE A 135 11.49 -1.05 1.00
CA PHE A 135 10.90 0.02 0.19
C PHE A 135 9.43 0.20 0.59
N THR A 136 8.89 1.41 0.54
CA THR A 136 7.51 1.70 0.95
C THR A 136 6.72 2.41 -0.13
N ILE A 137 5.59 1.81 -0.50
CA ILE A 137 4.66 2.35 -1.50
C ILE A 137 3.35 2.68 -0.80
N LEU A 138 3.01 3.97 -0.79
CA LEU A 138 1.72 4.45 -0.32
C LEU A 138 0.75 4.53 -1.51
N VAL A 139 -0.38 3.82 -1.39
CA VAL A 139 -1.46 3.82 -2.40
C VAL A 139 -2.71 4.51 -1.87
N GLU A 140 -3.57 4.95 -2.77
CA GLU A 140 -4.90 5.39 -2.40
C GLU A 140 -5.78 4.21 -1.99
N PRO A 141 -6.62 4.36 -0.95
CA PRO A 141 -7.45 3.27 -0.48
C PRO A 141 -8.55 2.91 -1.48
N ILE A 142 -8.74 1.62 -1.74
CA ILE A 142 -9.91 1.11 -2.47
C ILE A 142 -11.13 1.22 -1.57
N ARG A 143 -12.11 2.04 -2.00
CA ARG A 143 -13.33 2.32 -1.24
C ARG A 143 -14.55 1.66 -1.86
N ASP A 144 -15.53 1.39 -1.00
CA ASP A 144 -16.86 1.01 -1.45
C ASP A 144 -17.65 2.26 -1.86
N PRO A 145 -18.16 2.36 -3.11
CA PRO A 145 -19.00 3.48 -3.54
C PRO A 145 -20.25 3.67 -2.66
N ALA A 146 -20.74 2.60 -2.00
CA ALA A 146 -21.88 2.66 -1.10
C ALA A 146 -21.57 3.37 0.23
N MET A 147 -20.30 3.58 0.57
CA MET A 147 -19.91 4.34 1.74
C MET A 147 -19.68 5.82 1.38
N SER A 148 -20.51 6.70 1.95
CA SER A 148 -20.36 8.15 1.84
C SER A 148 -18.94 8.61 2.14
N LYS A 149 -18.44 9.61 1.39
CA LYS A 149 -17.17 10.33 1.62
C LYS A 149 -17.01 10.82 3.08
N SER A 150 -18.09 10.87 3.86
CA SER A 150 -18.15 11.32 5.25
C SER A 150 -17.73 10.28 6.30
N LEU A 151 -17.63 8.98 6.00
CA LEU A 151 -17.40 7.93 7.01
C LEU A 151 -15.93 7.47 7.14
N TYR A 152 -15.01 8.11 6.42
CA TYR A 152 -13.58 7.84 6.51
C TYR A 152 -12.83 9.16 6.72
N PRO A 153 -12.15 9.38 7.86
CA PRO A 153 -11.52 10.65 8.22
C PRO A 153 -10.20 10.81 7.45
N MET A 154 -10.27 10.94 6.12
CA MET A 154 -9.09 11.12 5.27
C MET A 154 -8.95 12.55 4.73
N ARG A 155 -9.82 13.47 5.15
CA ARG A 155 -9.56 14.92 5.02
C ARG A 155 -8.55 15.43 6.05
N ASP A 156 -8.34 14.69 7.15
CA ASP A 156 -7.49 15.16 8.25
C ASP A 156 -6.00 14.86 8.04
N LEU A 157 -5.64 13.92 7.16
CA LEU A 157 -4.24 13.61 6.84
C LEU A 157 -3.61 14.65 5.90
N GLU A 158 -4.32 15.12 4.88
CA GLU A 158 -3.83 16.22 4.01
C GLU A 158 -3.74 17.55 4.79
N VAL A 159 -4.69 17.82 5.68
CA VAL A 159 -4.69 19.01 6.56
C VAL A 159 -3.57 18.92 7.60
N TRP A 160 -3.31 17.73 8.15
CA TRP A 160 -2.22 17.54 9.11
C TRP A 160 -0.84 17.56 8.45
N PHE A 161 -0.67 16.95 7.26
CA PHE A 161 0.59 17.01 6.51
C PHE A 161 0.92 18.43 6.04
N SER A 162 -0.07 19.22 5.62
CA SER A 162 0.14 20.63 5.28
C SER A 162 0.49 21.49 6.51
N GLN A 163 -0.12 21.22 7.67
CA GLN A 163 0.20 21.93 8.92
C GLN A 163 1.56 21.54 9.52
N ALA A 164 1.98 20.26 9.43
CA ALA A 164 3.23 19.78 9.99
C ALA A 164 4.47 20.13 9.15
N LEU A 165 4.32 20.31 7.83
CA LEU A 165 5.40 20.67 6.92
C LEU A 165 5.53 22.18 6.68
N GLY A 166 4.60 23.01 7.17
CA GLY A 166 4.61 24.46 6.93
C GLY A 166 4.47 24.85 5.45
N VAL A 167 4.03 23.93 4.59
CA VAL A 167 3.88 24.16 3.15
C VAL A 167 2.47 24.68 2.88
N SER A 168 2.39 25.94 2.45
CA SER A 168 1.14 26.59 2.04
C SER A 168 0.46 25.78 0.93
N LEU A 169 -0.84 25.54 1.07
CA LEU A 169 -1.73 24.82 0.15
C LEU A 169 -1.81 25.38 -1.28
N THR A 170 -1.09 26.46 -1.58
CA THR A 170 -1.12 27.16 -2.86
C THR A 170 -0.39 26.43 -4.00
N THR A 171 0.54 25.52 -3.69
CA THR A 171 1.40 24.89 -4.72
C THR A 171 0.73 23.68 -5.41
N MET A 172 -0.18 22.96 -4.76
CA MET A 172 -0.78 21.76 -5.36
C MET A 172 -1.90 22.06 -6.37
N GLN A 173 -2.53 23.23 -6.30
CA GLN A 173 -3.60 23.60 -7.24
C GLN A 173 -3.08 23.94 -8.64
N GLN A 174 -1.77 24.16 -8.81
CA GLN A 174 -1.16 24.49 -10.10
C GLN A 174 -0.76 23.26 -10.96
N ASN A 175 -0.66 22.06 -10.38
CA ASN A 175 -0.31 20.85 -11.14
C ASN A 175 -1.50 20.02 -11.65
N PHE A 176 -2.74 20.36 -11.25
CA PHE A 176 -3.96 19.74 -11.77
C PHE A 176 -4.63 20.53 -12.92
N ASN A 177 -4.11 21.71 -13.26
CA ASN A 177 -4.67 22.59 -14.30
C ASN A 177 -3.65 22.93 -15.40
N LYS A 178 -3.00 21.93 -16.00
CA LYS A 178 -2.51 22.07 -17.37
C LYS A 178 -3.39 21.25 -18.31
N PRO A 179 -4.34 21.88 -19.03
CA PRO A 179 -4.86 21.29 -20.25
C PRO A 179 -3.73 21.21 -21.27
N ASP A 180 -3.59 20.04 -21.87
CA ASP A 180 -2.77 19.80 -23.05
C ASP A 180 -3.17 20.77 -24.17
N LYS A 181 -2.21 21.59 -24.61
CA LYS A 181 -2.26 22.38 -25.85
C LYS A 181 -0.84 22.67 -26.32
N SER A 182 -0.32 21.80 -27.19
CA SER A 182 0.56 22.06 -28.35
C SER A 182 1.32 20.76 -28.64
N GLN A 183 1.19 20.08 -29.78
CA GLN A 183 1.14 20.54 -31.17
C GLN A 183 0.30 19.58 -32.02
#